data_AF-A0ABD2PD23-F1
#
_entry.id   AF-A0ABD2PD23-F1
#
_cell.length_a   1.000
_cell.length_b   1.000
_cell.length_c   1.000
_cell.angle_alpha   90.00
_cell.angle_beta   90.00
_cell.angle_gamma   90.00
#
_symmetry.space_group_name_H-M   'P 1'
#
loop_
_entity.id
_entity.type
_entity.pdbx_description
1 polymer ?
#
loop_
_entity_poly.entity_id
_entity_poly.type
_entity_poly.pdbx_seq_one_letter_code
_entity_poly.pdbx_strand_id
1 'polypeptide(L)'
;MAVSGYHYYFTNKASLLEIMPWYEISALVATLRNMRKVNFARIANRKQQLDALNSLDTECPHSEHQRFPLGKRYICESTGDWTRKFQQLRLVLSAKNLAKDPKAKEIPQRHSQHHDTIGPNGIPLHQGFF
;
A
#
# COMPACT_ATOMS: atom_id res chain seq x y z
N MET A 1 30.01 -11.28 39.69
CA MET A 1 30.34 -10.35 38.58
C MET A 1 29.03 -9.80 38.05
N ALA A 2 28.72 -8.53 38.35
CA ALA A 2 27.51 -7.90 37.85
C ALA A 2 27.70 -7.57 36.37
N VAL A 3 26.87 -8.16 35.51
CA VAL A 3 26.84 -7.82 34.09
C VAL A 3 26.31 -6.39 34.01
N SER A 4 27.18 -5.45 33.65
CA SER A 4 26.80 -4.05 33.42
C SER A 4 25.78 -4.03 32.28
N GLY A 5 24.50 -3.91 32.64
CA GLY A 5 23.40 -3.75 31.70
C GLY A 5 23.46 -2.33 31.14
N TYR A 6 23.74 -2.21 29.84
CA TYR A 6 23.57 -0.95 29.14
C TYR A 6 22.05 -0.68 29.05
N HIS A 7 21.54 0.27 29.84
CA HIS A 7 20.19 0.80 29.66
C HIS A 7 20.20 1.76 28.47
N TYR A 8 19.44 1.45 27.43
CA TYR A 8 19.20 2.38 26.34
C TYR A 8 18.00 3.25 26.73
N TYR A 9 18.20 4.57 26.84
CA TYR A 9 17.11 5.47 27.22
C TYR A 9 16.07 5.57 26.09
N PHE A 10 14.86 5.08 26.34
CA PHE A 10 13.72 5.23 25.43
C PHE A 10 13.13 6.63 25.58
N THR A 11 13.19 7.43 24.52
CA THR A 11 12.35 8.63 24.41
C THR A 11 10.95 8.22 23.97
N ASN A 12 9.92 9.08 24.12
CA ASN A 12 8.55 8.80 23.64
C ASN A 12 8.50 8.37 22.15
N LYS A 13 9.49 8.76 21.34
CA LYS A 13 9.64 8.33 19.94
C LYS A 13 10.07 6.87 19.80
N ALA A 14 10.84 6.35 20.76
CA ALA A 14 11.30 4.96 20.76
C ALA A 14 10.16 3.99 21.09
N SER A 15 9.24 4.35 22.00
CA SER A 15 8.05 3.55 22.31
C SER A 15 7.11 3.39 21.10
N LEU A 16 7.02 4.41 20.23
CA LEU A 16 6.26 4.31 18.97
C LEU A 16 6.91 3.34 17.98
N LEU A 17 8.23 3.18 18.00
CA LEU A 17 8.93 2.26 17.10
C LEU A 17 8.78 0.80 17.52
N GLU A 18 8.54 0.53 18.81
CA GLU A 18 8.33 -0.82 19.34
C GLU A 18 7.02 -1.46 18.84
N ILE A 19 5.97 -0.66 18.70
CA ILE A 19 4.63 -1.12 18.27
C ILE A 19 4.45 -1.15 16.74
N MET A 20 5.45 -0.68 16.00
CA MET A 20 5.36 -0.57 14.54
C MET A 20 5.88 -1.83 13.87
N PRO A 21 5.33 -2.22 12.70
CA PRO A 21 5.85 -3.34 11.92
C PRO A 21 7.31 -3.15 11.49
N TRP A 22 8.13 -4.18 11.67
CA TRP A 22 9.51 -4.24 11.16
C TRP A 22 9.68 -5.37 10.15
N TYR A 23 10.51 -5.11 9.14
CA TYR A 23 10.80 -6.08 8.08
C TYR A 23 12.30 -6.28 7.93
N GLU A 24 12.76 -7.53 7.99
CA GLU A 24 14.13 -7.87 7.58
C GLU A 24 14.28 -7.64 6.07
N ILE A 25 15.24 -6.80 5.67
CA ILE A 25 15.41 -6.37 4.26
C ILE A 25 15.64 -7.56 3.33
N SER A 26 16.42 -8.55 3.76
CA SER A 26 16.75 -9.74 2.96
C SER A 26 15.49 -10.51 2.56
N ALA A 27 14.62 -10.80 3.54
CA ALA A 27 13.37 -11.53 3.38
C ALA A 27 12.36 -10.70 2.58
N LEU A 28 12.25 -9.40 2.89
CA LEU A 28 11.38 -8.48 2.15
C LEU A 28 11.75 -8.42 0.66
N VAL A 29 13.03 -8.24 0.34
CA VAL A 29 13.49 -8.19 -1.06
C VAL A 29 13.25 -9.53 -1.77
N ALA A 30 13.47 -10.65 -1.08
CA ALA A 30 13.20 -11.98 -1.64
C ALA A 30 11.71 -12.15 -1.98
N THR A 31 10.81 -11.81 -1.06
CA THR A 31 9.36 -11.87 -1.28
C THR A 31 8.91 -10.94 -2.40
N LEU A 32 9.38 -9.68 -2.42
CA LEU A 32 9.06 -8.74 -3.50
C LEU A 32 9.58 -9.20 -4.87
N ARG A 33 10.75 -9.86 -4.92
CA ARG A 33 11.26 -10.46 -6.17
C ARG A 33 10.40 -11.64 -6.63
N ASN A 34 9.94 -12.48 -5.71
CA ASN A 34 9.07 -13.60 -6.01
C ASN A 34 7.71 -13.13 -6.54
N MET A 35 7.15 -12.08 -5.94
CA MET A 35 5.90 -11.46 -6.39
C MET A 35 5.93 -11.01 -7.86
N ARG A 36 7.08 -10.55 -8.38
CA ARG A 36 7.21 -10.15 -9.80
C ARG A 36 6.92 -11.27 -10.80
N LYS A 37 7.03 -12.53 -10.38
CA LYS A 37 6.83 -13.71 -11.23
C LYS A 37 5.39 -14.24 -11.17
N VAL A 38 4.53 -13.65 -10.33
CA VAL A 38 3.20 -14.17 -10.04
C VAL A 38 2.17 -13.62 -11.02
N ASN A 39 1.30 -14.49 -11.51
CA ASN A 39 0.12 -14.07 -12.25
C ASN A 39 -0.96 -13.55 -11.28
N PHE A 40 -1.12 -12.24 -11.21
CA PHE A 40 -2.09 -11.57 -10.33
C PHE A 40 -3.53 -11.53 -10.85
N ALA A 41 -3.82 -12.08 -12.04
CA ALA A 41 -5.20 -12.21 -12.51
C ALA A 41 -6.02 -13.18 -11.63
N ARG A 42 -5.35 -14.17 -11.02
CA ARG A 42 -5.97 -15.16 -10.13
C ARG A 42 -6.06 -14.62 -8.71
N ILE A 43 -7.28 -14.64 -8.13
CA ILE A 43 -7.54 -14.19 -6.76
C ILE A 43 -6.72 -14.99 -5.74
N ALA A 44 -6.65 -16.31 -5.90
CA ALA A 44 -5.87 -17.18 -5.00
C ALA A 44 -4.40 -16.77 -4.93
N ASN A 45 -3.80 -16.42 -6.07
CA ASN A 45 -2.42 -15.96 -6.14
C ASN A 45 -2.23 -14.61 -5.43
N ARG A 46 -3.15 -13.66 -5.64
CA ARG A 46 -3.10 -12.36 -4.94
C ARG A 46 -3.20 -12.54 -3.42
N LYS A 47 -4.13 -13.38 -2.96
CA LYS A 47 -4.30 -13.70 -1.55
C LYS A 47 -3.03 -14.36 -0.97
N GLN A 48 -2.47 -15.33 -1.68
CA GLN A 48 -1.22 -15.98 -1.26
C GLN A 48 -0.06 -14.96 -1.13
N GLN A 49 0.05 -14.00 -2.05
CA GLN A 49 1.08 -12.97 -1.95
C GLN A 49 0.80 -11.97 -0.82
N LEU A 50 -0.47 -11.64 -0.56
CA LEU A 50 -0.85 -10.81 0.59
C LEU A 50 -0.49 -11.50 1.91
N ASP A 51 -0.81 -12.78 2.03
CA ASP A 51 -0.49 -13.58 3.22
C ASP A 51 1.04 -13.66 3.43
N ALA A 52 1.80 -13.90 2.35
CA ALA A 52 3.25 -13.91 2.38
C ALA A 52 3.89 -12.55 2.72
N LEU A 53 3.24 -11.43 2.36
CA LEU A 53 3.69 -10.09 2.73
C LEU A 53 3.44 -9.83 4.22
N ASN A 54 2.25 -10.19 4.71
CA ASN A 54 1.86 -9.96 6.10
C ASN A 54 2.63 -10.86 7.07
N SER A 55 3.07 -12.05 6.63
CA SER A 55 3.90 -12.94 7.46
C SER A 55 5.34 -12.45 7.66
N LEU A 56 5.75 -11.38 6.97
CA LEU A 56 7.06 -10.77 7.15
C LEU A 56 7.09 -9.72 8.25
N ASP A 57 5.91 -9.33 8.76
CA ASP A 57 5.81 -8.41 9.89
C ASP A 57 6.47 -9.06 11.11
N THR A 58 7.42 -8.35 11.70
CA THR A 58 8.15 -8.77 12.90
C THR A 58 8.13 -7.65 13.91
N GLU A 59 8.25 -8.04 15.18
CA GLU A 59 8.43 -7.10 16.29
C GLU A 59 9.71 -6.27 16.13
N CYS A 60 9.77 -5.14 16.83
CA CYS A 60 10.96 -4.31 16.84
C CYS A 60 12.19 -5.12 17.27
N PRO A 61 13.23 -5.21 16.41
CA PRO A 61 14.42 -6.00 16.70
C PRO A 61 15.34 -5.34 17.75
N HIS A 62 14.93 -4.20 18.31
CA HIS A 62 15.60 -3.48 19.37
C HIS A 62 14.64 -3.23 20.52
N SER A 63 15.06 -3.58 21.73
CA SER A 63 14.37 -3.28 22.97
C SER A 63 15.37 -2.80 24.02
N GLU A 64 14.88 -2.39 25.19
CA GLU A 64 15.73 -1.97 26.31
C GLU A 64 16.78 -3.02 26.70
N HIS A 65 16.46 -4.29 26.48
CA HIS A 65 17.32 -5.42 26.85
C HIS A 65 18.02 -6.06 25.64
N GLN A 66 17.67 -5.66 24.41
CA GLN A 66 18.17 -6.28 23.19
C GLN A 66 18.71 -5.25 22.19
N ARG A 67 19.98 -5.40 21.83
CA ARG A 67 20.58 -4.64 20.73
C ARG A 67 20.04 -5.14 19.39
N PHE A 68 20.07 -4.27 18.37
CA PHE A 68 19.83 -4.69 17.00
C PHE A 68 20.71 -5.91 16.61
N PRO A 69 20.13 -6.94 15.97
CA PRO A 69 20.87 -8.12 15.55
C PRO A 69 22.02 -7.76 14.59
N LEU A 70 23.21 -8.29 14.86
CA LEU A 70 24.38 -8.07 14.01
C LEU A 70 24.20 -8.75 12.65
N GLY A 71 24.66 -8.08 11.58
CA GLY A 71 24.62 -8.61 10.21
C GLY A 71 23.25 -8.59 9.54
N LYS A 72 22.19 -8.23 10.27
CA LYS A 72 20.83 -8.05 9.71
C LYS A 72 20.50 -6.58 9.52
N ARG A 73 19.65 -6.29 8.55
CA ARG A 73 19.17 -4.94 8.26
C ARG A 73 17.65 -4.97 8.24
N TYR A 74 17.05 -3.97 8.87
CA TYR A 74 15.61 -3.89 9.01
C TYR A 74 15.07 -2.55 8.50
N ILE A 75 13.81 -2.54 8.12
CA ILE A 75 13.03 -1.34 7.82
C ILE A 75 11.82 -1.34 8.74
N CYS A 76 11.59 -0.23 9.43
CA CYS A 76 10.35 0.02 10.16
C CYS A 76 9.33 0.65 9.21
N GLU A 77 8.10 0.14 9.19
CA GLU A 77 7.04 0.63 8.28
C GLU A 77 6.79 2.13 8.43
N SER A 78 6.84 2.64 9.66
CA SER A 78 6.61 4.05 9.99
C SER A 78 7.66 5.03 9.47
N THR A 79 8.79 4.54 8.97
CA THR A 79 9.88 5.40 8.51
C THR A 79 9.69 5.82 7.05
N GLY A 80 9.82 7.11 6.77
CA GLY A 80 9.71 7.66 5.41
C GLY A 80 8.37 7.34 4.74
N ASP A 81 8.42 6.88 3.49
CA ASP A 81 7.25 6.59 2.65
C ASP A 81 6.80 5.11 2.71
N TRP A 82 7.38 4.30 3.60
CA TRP A 82 7.16 2.84 3.62
C TRP A 82 5.71 2.49 3.96
N THR A 83 5.10 3.10 4.97
CA THR A 83 3.68 2.93 5.30
C THR A 83 2.79 3.08 4.08
N ARG A 84 2.95 4.19 3.33
CA ARG A 84 2.13 4.46 2.14
C ARG A 84 2.32 3.36 1.08
N LYS A 85 3.57 2.94 0.83
CA LYS A 85 3.89 1.93 -0.18
C LYS A 85 3.34 0.54 0.21
N PHE A 86 3.47 0.15 1.47
CA PHE A 86 2.93 -1.13 1.96
C PHE A 86 1.41 -1.14 1.95
N GLN A 87 0.76 -0.05 2.37
CA GLN A 87 -0.70 0.09 2.27
C GLN A 87 -1.17 -0.03 0.82
N GLN A 88 -0.53 0.67 -0.12
CA GLN A 88 -0.86 0.56 -1.55
C GLN A 88 -0.70 -0.87 -2.06
N LEU A 89 0.40 -1.55 -1.71
CA LEU A 89 0.63 -2.94 -2.11
C LEU A 89 -0.44 -3.88 -1.55
N ARG A 90 -0.75 -3.78 -0.25
CA ARG A 90 -1.81 -4.58 0.40
C ARG A 90 -3.18 -4.32 -0.21
N LEU A 91 -3.49 -3.07 -0.57
CA LEU A 91 -4.74 -2.72 -1.25
C LEU A 91 -4.84 -3.37 -2.63
N VAL A 92 -3.78 -3.31 -3.44
CA VAL A 92 -3.76 -3.95 -4.76
C VAL A 92 -3.90 -5.47 -4.67
N LEU A 93 -3.27 -6.10 -3.68
CA LEU A 93 -3.37 -7.54 -3.47
C LEU A 93 -4.72 -7.98 -2.89
N SER A 94 -5.33 -7.16 -2.03
CA SER A 94 -6.65 -7.44 -1.44
C SER A 94 -7.83 -7.07 -2.34
N ALA A 95 -7.59 -6.34 -3.43
CA ALA A 95 -8.62 -5.92 -4.36
C ALA A 95 -9.44 -7.11 -4.87
N LYS A 96 -10.72 -7.11 -4.52
CA LYS A 96 -11.72 -7.97 -5.17
C LYS A 96 -11.77 -7.57 -6.65
N ASN A 97 -11.82 -8.55 -7.55
CA ASN A 97 -12.02 -8.24 -8.96
C ASN A 97 -13.31 -7.42 -9.09
N LEU A 98 -13.20 -6.15 -9.50
CA LEU A 98 -14.29 -5.36 -10.09
C LEU A 98 -14.59 -5.90 -11.50
N ALA A 99 -14.66 -7.23 -11.64
CA ALA A 99 -15.15 -7.86 -12.85
C ALA A 99 -16.65 -7.60 -12.86
N LYS A 100 -17.01 -6.64 -13.72
CA LYS A 100 -18.35 -6.29 -14.17
C LYS A 100 -19.23 -7.54 -14.17
N ASP A 101 -20.31 -7.46 -13.40
CA ASP A 101 -21.45 -8.34 -13.56
C ASP A 101 -21.80 -8.37 -15.06
N PRO A 102 -21.77 -9.52 -15.75
CA PRO A 102 -22.21 -9.62 -17.16
C PRO A 102 -23.69 -9.26 -17.34
N LYS A 103 -24.40 -8.91 -16.26
CA LYS A 103 -25.80 -8.47 -16.25
C LYS A 103 -25.97 -6.95 -16.17
N ALA A 104 -24.95 -6.14 -16.44
CA ALA A 104 -25.17 -4.76 -16.84
C ALA A 104 -25.74 -4.75 -18.27
N LYS A 105 -27.06 -4.95 -18.37
CA LYS A 105 -27.85 -4.77 -19.59
C LYS A 105 -27.50 -3.43 -20.23
N GLU A 106 -27.24 -3.53 -21.54
CA GLU A 106 -27.45 -2.52 -22.57
C GLU A 106 -27.18 -1.06 -22.18
N ILE A 107 -26.05 -0.59 -22.70
CA ILE A 107 -25.82 0.80 -23.08
C ILE A 107 -27.07 1.32 -23.82
N PRO A 108 -27.76 2.36 -23.35
CA PRO A 108 -28.54 3.17 -24.26
C PRO A 108 -27.53 3.92 -25.12
N GLN A 109 -27.39 3.50 -26.38
CA GLN A 109 -26.89 4.38 -27.42
C GLN A 109 -27.82 5.61 -27.41
N ARG A 110 -27.36 6.73 -26.85
CA ARG A 110 -27.87 8.04 -27.27
C ARG A 110 -26.86 8.62 -28.22
N HIS A 111 -27.32 8.73 -29.45
CA HIS A 111 -26.66 9.26 -30.63
C HIS A 111 -25.81 10.48 -30.32
N SER A 112 -24.65 10.51 -30.97
CA SER A 112 -24.07 11.76 -31.45
C SER A 112 -25.12 12.50 -32.27
N GLN A 113 -25.82 13.44 -31.65
CA GLN A 113 -26.36 14.59 -32.34
C GLN A 113 -25.66 15.80 -31.74
N HIS A 114 -24.63 16.26 -32.45
CA HIS A 114 -24.32 17.67 -32.52
C HIS A 114 -25.65 18.40 -32.77
N HIS A 115 -26.13 19.11 -31.76
CA HIS A 115 -27.04 20.20 -31.98
C HIS A 115 -26.52 21.37 -31.16
N ASP A 116 -25.61 22.10 -31.78
CA ASP A 116 -25.35 23.49 -31.43
C ASP A 116 -26.70 24.21 -31.45
N THR A 117 -27.17 24.60 -30.27
CA THR A 117 -28.32 25.48 -30.12
C THR A 117 -27.89 26.88 -30.56
N ILE A 118 -27.96 27.12 -31.86
CA ILE A 118 -27.92 28.47 -32.42
C ILE A 118 -29.29 29.10 -32.09
N GLY A 119 -29.32 29.98 -31.09
CA GLY A 119 -30.46 30.89 -30.91
C GLY A 119 -30.69 31.68 -32.22
N PRO A 120 -31.91 32.15 -32.52
CA PRO A 120 -32.30 32.65 -33.85
C PRO A 120 -31.51 33.86 -34.38
N ASN A 121 -30.46 34.32 -33.69
CA ASN A 121 -29.57 35.40 -34.11
C ASN A 121 -28.06 35.13 -33.90
N GLY A 122 -27.60 33.89 -33.71
CA GLY A 122 -26.18 33.53 -33.95
C GLY A 122 -25.10 34.26 -33.15
N ILE A 123 -25.31 34.56 -31.86
CA ILE A 123 -24.27 35.14 -30.98
C ILE A 123 -24.00 34.22 -29.78
N PRO A 124 -22.75 33.80 -29.53
CA PRO A 124 -22.39 32.97 -28.37
C PRO A 124 -22.35 33.82 -27.09
N LEU A 125 -23.05 33.37 -26.03
CA LEU A 125 -23.00 33.99 -24.71
C LEU A 125 -21.84 33.41 -23.89
N HIS A 126 -20.88 34.28 -23.58
CA HIS A 126 -19.70 34.01 -22.78
C HIS A 126 -20.05 33.84 -21.29
N GLN A 127 -19.27 33.00 -20.61
CA GLN A 127 -19.28 32.76 -19.17
C GLN A 127 -19.28 34.06 -18.33
N GLY A 128 -20.06 34.08 -17.25
CA GLY A 128 -20.03 35.09 -16.19
C GLY A 128 -20.28 34.46 -14.83
N PHE A 129 -19.31 34.63 -13.94
CA PHE A 129 -19.32 34.28 -12.52
C PHE A 129 -20.46 34.95 -11.75
N PHE A 130 -21.10 34.23 -10.84
CA PHE A 130 -21.31 34.56 -9.41
C PHE A 130 -21.75 33.30 -8.67
#